data_AF-A0A7C6IB74-F1
#
_entry.id   AF-A0A7C6IB74-F1
#
_cell.length_a   1.000
_cell.length_b   1.000
_cell.length_c   1.000
_cell.angle_alpha   90.00
_cell.angle_beta   90.00
_cell.angle_gamma   90.00
#
_symmetry.space_group_name_H-M   'P 1'
#
loop_
_entity.id
_entity.type
_entity.pdbx_description
1 polymer ?
#
loop_
_entity_poly.entity_id
_entity_poly.type
_entity_poly.pdbx_seq_one_letter_code
_entity_poly.pdbx_strand_id
1 'polypeptide(L)'
;MRELAADGIPVAVTCRVLKLARQPYYRWLAHPIGERELATAYRANALFDAHRDDPEFGHRLLADEARDAGQAMADRTAWRITSANRWWSAFG
;
A
#
# COMPACT_ATOMS: atom_id res chain seq x y z
N MET A 1 23.52 -20.03 -3.66
CA MET A 1 22.87 -20.40 -2.39
C MET A 1 22.58 -19.09 -1.67
N ARG A 2 21.35 -18.58 -1.76
CA ARG A 2 20.97 -17.29 -1.16
C ARG A 2 19.83 -17.62 -0.21
N GLU A 3 20.26 -18.09 0.95
CA GLU A 3 19.41 -18.46 2.07
C GLU A 3 18.62 -17.23 2.52
N LEU A 4 17.46 -17.48 3.11
CA LEU A 4 16.80 -16.52 3.99
C LEU A 4 17.66 -16.43 5.28
N ALA A 5 18.87 -15.90 5.13
CA ALA A 5 20.04 -16.07 6.00
C ALA A 5 19.99 -15.32 7.34
N ALA A 6 18.84 -14.83 7.77
CA ALA A 6 18.68 -14.32 9.13
C ALA A 6 18.27 -15.44 10.11
N ASP A 7 17.46 -16.42 9.66
CA ASP A 7 16.81 -17.39 10.56
C ASP A 7 17.16 -18.87 10.27
N GLY A 8 18.01 -19.15 9.27
CA GLY A 8 18.50 -20.51 8.98
C GLY A 8 17.48 -21.49 8.38
N ILE A 9 16.34 -21.03 7.87
CA ILE A 9 15.30 -21.91 7.29
C ILE A 9 15.64 -22.31 5.84
N PRO A 10 15.72 -23.61 5.50
CA PRO A 10 15.97 -24.04 4.13
C PRO A 10 14.86 -23.60 3.17
N VAL A 11 15.24 -23.07 1.99
CA VAL A 11 14.29 -22.63 0.93
C VAL A 11 13.29 -23.71 0.54
N ALA A 12 13.69 -24.99 0.58
CA ALA A 12 12.80 -26.12 0.30
C ALA A 12 11.65 -26.24 1.32
N VAL A 13 11.92 -25.95 2.60
CA VAL A 13 10.91 -25.94 3.66
C VAL A 13 9.96 -24.76 3.45
N THR A 14 10.49 -23.57 3.20
CA THR A 14 9.69 -22.35 2.94
C THR A 14 8.78 -22.51 1.72
N CYS A 15 9.31 -23.02 0.61
CA CYS A 15 8.53 -23.28 -0.60
C CYS A 15 7.41 -24.30 -0.35
N ARG A 16 7.65 -25.34 0.47
CA ARG A 16 6.64 -26.33 0.83
C ARG A 16 5.53 -25.75 1.70
N VAL A 17 5.88 -24.97 2.72
CA VAL A 17 4.91 -24.30 3.62
C VAL A 17 4.06 -23.29 2.86
N LEU A 18 4.70 -22.45 2.04
CA LEU A 18 4.02 -21.44 1.22
C LEU A 18 3.31 -22.05 0.00
N LYS A 19 3.50 -23.35 -0.28
CA LYS A 19 2.98 -24.06 -1.47
C LYS A 19 3.36 -23.36 -2.78
N LEU A 20 4.60 -22.87 -2.86
CA LEU A 20 5.16 -22.18 -4.03
C LEU A 20 6.29 -22.99 -4.65
N ALA A 21 6.44 -22.87 -5.97
CA ALA A 21 7.65 -23.33 -6.64
C ALA A 21 8.84 -22.40 -6.32
N ARG A 22 10.06 -22.91 -6.49
CA ARG A 22 11.29 -22.17 -6.15
C ARG A 22 11.48 -20.88 -6.97
N GLN A 23 11.08 -20.90 -8.24
CA GLN A 23 11.19 -19.75 -9.14
C GLN A 23 10.26 -18.58 -8.76
N PRO A 24 8.95 -18.77 -8.52
CA PRO A 24 8.10 -17.69 -8.02
C PRO A 24 8.51 -17.22 -6.62
N TYR A 25 9.04 -18.12 -5.77
CA TYR A 25 9.61 -17.72 -4.48
C TYR A 25 10.77 -16.73 -4.62
N TYR A 26 11.75 -16.99 -5.49
CA TYR A 26 12.86 -16.04 -5.69
C TYR A 26 12.43 -14.75 -6.39
N ARG A 27 11.42 -14.80 -7.27
CA ARG A 27 10.83 -13.59 -7.86
C ARG A 27 10.17 -12.73 -6.78
N TRP A 28 9.37 -13.34 -5.92
CA TRP A 28 8.76 -12.66 -4.77
C TRP A 28 9.83 -12.13 -3.81
N LEU A 29 10.88 -12.91 -3.50
CA LEU A 29 11.96 -12.47 -2.63
C LEU A 29 12.70 -11.23 -3.17
N ALA A 30 12.83 -11.11 -4.49
CA ALA A 30 13.45 -9.95 -5.13
C ALA A 30 12.56 -8.69 -5.09
N HIS A 31 11.25 -8.86 -5.11
CA HIS A 31 10.29 -7.75 -5.09
C HIS A 31 8.98 -8.19 -4.40
N PRO A 32 8.99 -8.26 -3.04
CA PRO A 32 7.92 -8.92 -2.29
C PRO A 32 6.64 -8.09 -2.18
N ILE A 33 6.75 -6.77 -2.37
CA ILE A 33 5.65 -5.82 -2.40
C ILE A 33 5.63 -5.26 -3.82
N GLY A 34 4.53 -5.42 -4.54
CA GLY A 34 4.43 -4.89 -5.89
C GLY A 34 4.39 -3.36 -5.89
N GLU A 35 4.95 -2.72 -6.93
CA GLU A 35 4.91 -1.27 -7.10
C GLU A 35 3.50 -0.67 -6.95
N ARG A 36 2.47 -1.38 -7.45
CA ARG A 36 1.07 -0.95 -7.32
C ARG A 36 0.56 -0.97 -5.88
N GLU A 37 0.96 -1.96 -5.10
CA GLU A 37 0.59 -2.08 -3.69
C GLU A 37 1.30 -0.98 -2.89
N LEU A 38 2.59 -0.79 -3.15
CA LEU A 38 3.38 0.26 -2.51
C LEU A 38 2.83 1.66 -2.83
N ALA A 39 2.52 1.95 -4.10
CA ALA A 39 1.89 3.21 -4.49
C ALA A 39 0.50 3.38 -3.87
N THR A 40 -0.26 2.30 -3.70
CA THR A 40 -1.57 2.37 -3.01
C THR A 40 -1.38 2.69 -1.53
N ALA A 41 -0.38 2.11 -0.87
CA ALA A 41 -0.07 2.38 0.52
C ALA A 41 0.35 3.84 0.73
N TYR A 42 1.25 4.38 -0.10
CA TYR A 42 1.66 5.79 0.03
C TYR A 42 0.52 6.77 -0.22
N ARG A 43 -0.33 6.49 -1.21
CA ARG A 43 -1.54 7.28 -1.46
C ARG A 43 -2.52 7.22 -0.30
N ALA A 44 -2.70 6.05 0.30
CA ALA A 44 -3.57 5.91 1.47
C ALA A 44 -3.02 6.69 2.68
N ASN A 45 -1.71 6.65 2.92
CA ASN A 45 -1.10 7.44 3.98
C ASN A 45 -1.24 8.94 3.73
N ALA A 46 -1.00 9.41 2.50
CA ALA A 46 -1.17 10.83 2.19
C ALA A 46 -2.63 11.30 2.38
N LEU A 47 -3.62 10.49 1.99
CA LEU A 47 -5.03 10.80 2.24
C LEU A 47 -5.40 10.76 3.73
N PHE A 48 -4.77 9.87 4.50
CA PHE A 48 -4.95 9.80 5.94
C PHE A 48 -4.39 11.05 6.63
N ASP A 49 -3.17 11.46 6.27
CA ASP A 49 -2.54 12.65 6.82
C ASP A 49 -3.35 13.92 6.50
N ALA A 50 -3.74 14.08 5.23
CA ALA A 50 -4.66 15.11 4.76
C ALA A 50 -5.96 15.15 5.58
N HIS A 51 -6.60 13.99 5.77
CA HIS A 51 -7.86 13.93 6.52
C HIS A 51 -7.67 14.20 8.01
N ARG A 52 -6.53 13.82 8.58
CA ARG A 52 -6.19 14.08 9.98
C ARG A 52 -5.93 15.56 10.20
N ASP A 53 -5.31 16.24 9.25
CA ASP A 53 -5.01 17.67 9.31
C ASP A 53 -6.30 18.50 9.12
N ASP A 54 -7.15 18.13 8.16
CA ASP A 54 -8.43 18.80 7.89
C ASP A 54 -9.61 17.81 7.76
N PRO A 55 -10.22 17.38 8.89
CA PRO A 55 -11.33 16.43 8.90
C PRO A 55 -12.60 16.90 8.17
N GLU A 56 -12.68 18.20 7.88
CA GLU A 56 -13.78 18.84 7.15
C GLU A 56 -13.74 18.54 5.66
N PHE A 57 -12.58 18.14 5.12
CA PHE A 57 -12.39 17.99 3.68
C PHE A 57 -13.04 16.72 3.12
N GLY A 58 -13.74 16.90 2.00
CA GLY A 58 -14.20 15.79 1.17
C GLY A 58 -13.08 15.19 0.32
N HIS A 59 -13.30 14.00 -0.23
CA HIS A 59 -12.27 13.22 -0.95
C HIS A 59 -11.56 13.94 -2.11
N ARG A 60 -12.16 14.98 -2.71
CA ARG A 60 -11.54 15.74 -3.80
C ARG A 60 -10.48 16.70 -3.28
N LEU A 61 -10.78 17.42 -2.19
CA LEU A 61 -9.82 18.30 -1.52
C LEU A 61 -8.68 17.47 -0.91
N LEU A 62 -8.98 16.34 -0.27
CA LEU A 62 -7.95 15.41 0.19
C LEU A 62 -7.05 14.88 -0.94
N ALA A 63 -7.60 14.71 -2.16
CA ALA A 63 -6.80 14.30 -3.31
C ALA A 63 -5.88 15.42 -3.81
N ASP A 64 -6.27 16.68 -3.63
CA ASP A 64 -5.44 17.83 -3.94
C ASP A 64 -4.29 17.96 -2.93
N GLU A 65 -4.56 17.83 -1.63
CA GLU A 65 -3.52 17.81 -0.60
C GLU A 65 -2.55 16.64 -0.77
N ALA A 66 -3.07 15.45 -1.07
CA ALA A 66 -2.23 14.30 -1.38
C ALA A 66 -1.35 14.56 -2.62
N ARG A 67 -1.84 15.34 -3.61
CA ARG A 67 -1.05 15.73 -4.78
C ARG A 67 0.08 16.68 -4.40
N ASP A 68 -0.19 17.65 -3.53
CA ASP A 68 0.81 18.59 -3.03
C ASP A 68 1.86 17.89 -2.15
N ALA A 69 1.47 16.82 -1.45
CA ALA A 69 2.37 15.89 -0.76
C ALA A 69 3.10 14.89 -1.71
N GLY A 70 2.98 15.05 -3.02
CA GLY A 70 3.68 14.24 -4.02
C GLY A 70 3.02 12.90 -4.36
N GLN A 71 1.83 12.62 -3.82
CA GLN A 71 1.06 11.39 -4.05
C GLN A 71 -0.15 11.64 -4.95
N ALA A 72 0.11 12.04 -6.20
CA ALA A 72 -0.95 12.28 -7.18
C ALA A 72 -1.77 11.01 -7.49
N MET A 73 -3.10 11.19 -7.59
CA MET A 73 -4.04 10.15 -7.99
C MET A 73 -5.31 10.73 -8.61
N ALA A 74 -6.07 9.90 -9.32
CA ALA A 74 -7.39 10.28 -9.80
C ALA A 74 -8.40 10.39 -8.63
N ASP A 75 -9.36 11.32 -8.72
CA ASP A 75 -10.44 11.50 -7.73
C ASP A 75 -11.14 10.18 -7.38
N ARG A 76 -11.37 9.31 -8.37
CA ARG A 76 -12.00 8.00 -8.14
C ARG A 76 -11.15 7.07 -7.28
N THR A 77 -9.82 7.17 -7.37
CA THR A 77 -8.91 6.42 -6.50
C THR A 77 -8.96 6.97 -5.08
N ALA A 78 -8.92 8.30 -4.92
CA ALA A 78 -9.06 8.94 -3.63
C ALA A 78 -10.38 8.55 -2.95
N TRP A 79 -11.51 8.70 -3.67
CA TRP A 79 -12.83 8.28 -3.19
C TRP A 79 -12.86 6.81 -2.76
N ARG A 80 -12.30 5.90 -3.55
CA ARG A 80 -12.29 4.47 -3.22
C ARG A 80 -11.51 4.19 -1.93
N ILE A 81 -10.37 4.85 -1.75
CA ILE A 81 -9.52 4.67 -0.56
C ILE A 81 -10.17 5.29 0.68
N THR A 82 -10.63 6.54 0.60
CA THR A 82 -11.27 7.23 1.73
C THR A 82 -12.57 6.54 2.14
N SER A 83 -13.39 6.11 1.18
CA SER A 83 -14.64 5.39 1.46
C SER A 83 -14.38 4.02 2.12
N ALA A 84 -13.37 3.28 1.67
CA ALA A 84 -13.03 1.99 2.26
C ALA A 84 -12.52 2.12 3.70
N ASN A 85 -11.84 3.23 4.03
CA ASN A 85 -11.30 3.50 5.36
C ASN A 85 -12.21 4.38 6.24
N ARG A 86 -13.39 4.80 5.73
CA ARG A 86 -14.35 5.68 6.40
C ARG A 86 -13.79 7.04 6.79
N TRP A 87 -12.90 7.59 5.97
CA TRP A 87 -12.39 8.95 6.07
C TRP A 87 -13.34 9.88 5.34
N TRP A 88 -14.38 10.31 6.05
CA TRP A 88 -15.44 11.15 5.51
C TRP A 88 -15.32 12.56 6.07
N SER A 89 -15.78 13.53 5.30
CA SER A 89 -15.91 14.89 5.81
C SER A 89 -16.79 14.90 7.07
N ALA A 90 -16.39 15.66 8.07
CA ALA A 90 -17.17 15.89 9.28
C ALA A 90 -18.54 16.55 9.02
N PHE A 91 -18.76 17.13 7.84
CA PHE A 91 -19.99 17.88 7.51
C PHE A 91 -21.09 17.07 6.82
N GLY A 92 -20.80 15.83 6.38
CA GLY A 92 -21.79 14.95 5.73
C GLY A 92 -21.93 15.17 4.23
#